data_AF-A0A425I605-F1
#
_entry.id   AF-A0A425I605-F1
#
_cell.length_a   1.000
_cell.length_b   1.000
_cell.length_c   1.000
_cell.angle_alpha   90.00
_cell.angle_beta   90.00
_cell.angle_gamma   90.00
#
_symmetry.space_group_name_H-M   'P 1'
#
loop_
_entity.id
_entity.type
_entity.pdbx_description
1 polymer ?
#
loop_
_entity_poly.entity_id
_entity_poly.type
_entity_poly.pdbx_seq_one_letter_code
_entity_poly.pdbx_strand_id
1 'polypeptide(L)'
;MIRSVSRSVGTSSQQHNVPKHFDILPYPPLKVRVHPVVVLTILDAYLRREEGQMNVIGTLLGTVSEGNVVDISDCFVDRHSLTDE
;
A
#
# COMPACT_ATOMS: atom_id res chain seq x y z
N MET A 1 -28.53 -44.86 28.90
CA MET A 1 -27.89 -44.45 27.64
C MET A 1 -28.46 -43.08 27.27
N ILE A 2 -27.62 -42.05 27.30
CA ILE A 2 -27.97 -40.62 27.31
C ILE A 2 -27.88 -40.09 25.87
N ARG A 3 -28.89 -39.39 25.35
CA ARG A 3 -28.67 -38.33 24.33
C ARG A 3 -29.68 -37.18 24.45
N SER A 4 -29.14 -36.15 25.12
CA SER A 4 -29.33 -34.70 25.02
C SER A 4 -30.30 -34.11 23.98
N VAL A 5 -31.02 -33.10 24.48
CA VAL A 5 -31.94 -32.16 23.85
C VAL A 5 -31.26 -31.21 22.84
N SER A 6 -32.09 -30.77 21.90
CA SER A 6 -31.95 -29.74 20.87
C SER A 6 -31.42 -28.38 21.33
N ARG A 7 -30.66 -27.69 20.46
CA ARG A 7 -30.44 -26.22 20.32
C ARG A 7 -29.59 -26.05 19.05
N SER A 8 -29.64 -25.02 18.22
CA SER A 8 -30.44 -23.81 18.07
C SER A 8 -29.90 -23.19 16.76
N VAL A 9 -30.77 -22.74 15.86
CA VAL A 9 -30.38 -21.88 14.74
C VAL A 9 -29.84 -20.57 15.32
N GLY A 10 -28.64 -20.15 14.89
CA GLY A 10 -28.00 -18.91 15.32
C GLY A 10 -27.05 -18.42 14.23
N THR A 11 -27.40 -17.28 13.66
CA THR A 11 -26.78 -16.55 12.55
C THR A 11 -25.40 -15.97 12.88
N SER A 12 -24.58 -15.87 11.82
CA SER A 12 -23.55 -14.83 11.60
C SER A 12 -22.50 -14.56 12.69
N SER A 13 -21.26 -14.96 12.44
CA SER A 13 -20.11 -14.31 13.06
C SER A 13 -18.92 -14.26 12.09
N GLN A 14 -18.79 -13.07 11.50
CA GLN A 14 -17.54 -12.36 11.18
C GLN A 14 -16.64 -13.04 10.13
N GLN A 15 -16.79 -12.58 8.88
CA GLN A 15 -15.72 -12.62 7.88
C GLN A 15 -14.41 -12.18 8.53
N HIS A 16 -13.42 -13.06 8.56
CA HIS A 16 -12.08 -12.70 8.97
C HIS A 16 -11.52 -11.74 7.91
N ASN A 17 -11.59 -10.44 8.19
CA ASN A 17 -10.97 -9.38 7.38
C ASN A 17 -9.46 -9.47 7.54
N VAL A 18 -8.83 -10.40 6.82
CA VAL A 18 -7.39 -10.39 6.60
C VAL A 18 -7.12 -9.37 5.49
N PRO A 19 -6.32 -8.31 5.69
CA PRO A 19 -5.75 -7.57 4.58
C PRO A 19 -4.77 -8.51 3.84
N LYS A 20 -5.22 -9.04 2.71
CA LYS A 20 -4.57 -10.09 1.88
C LYS A 20 -3.35 -9.59 1.09
N HIS A 21 -2.67 -8.53 1.55
CA HIS A 21 -2.15 -7.57 0.57
C HIS A 21 -1.00 -8.05 -0.33
N PHE A 22 -0.28 -9.12 -0.02
CA PHE A 22 0.68 -9.66 -0.99
C PHE A 22 0.61 -11.18 -1.08
N ASP A 23 -0.47 -11.69 -1.69
CA ASP A 23 -0.50 -13.06 -2.24
C ASP A 23 0.29 -13.08 -3.56
N ILE A 24 1.63 -13.12 -3.48
CA ILE A 24 2.54 -13.06 -4.65
C ILE A 24 2.65 -14.43 -5.37
N LEU A 25 1.75 -15.38 -5.13
CA LEU A 25 1.82 -16.73 -5.72
C LEU A 25 0.44 -17.24 -6.22
N PRO A 26 0.32 -17.77 -7.46
CA PRO A 26 1.24 -17.67 -8.61
C PRO A 26 0.85 -16.44 -9.46
N TYR A 27 1.43 -15.28 -9.13
CA TYR A 27 1.48 -14.04 -9.93
C TYR A 27 0.24 -13.63 -10.75
N PRO A 28 -0.81 -13.05 -10.13
CA PRO A 28 -1.56 -12.00 -10.81
C PRO A 28 -0.62 -10.79 -10.98
N PRO A 29 -0.56 -10.13 -12.16
CA PRO A 29 0.29 -8.97 -12.36
C PRO A 29 -0.10 -7.85 -11.39
N LEU A 30 0.88 -7.35 -10.62
CA LEU A 30 0.71 -6.18 -9.77
C LEU A 30 0.45 -4.96 -10.66
N LYS A 31 -0.68 -4.29 -10.49
CA LYS A 31 -1.03 -3.08 -11.24
C LYS A 31 -0.87 -1.87 -10.33
N VAL A 32 0.03 -0.96 -10.70
CA VAL A 32 0.20 0.30 -9.98
C VAL A 32 -0.49 1.42 -10.76
N ARG A 33 -1.32 2.19 -10.08
CA ARG A 33 -1.97 3.39 -10.60
C ARG A 33 -1.43 4.57 -9.83
N VAL A 34 -0.93 5.57 -10.54
CA VAL A 34 -0.31 6.75 -9.92
C VAL A 34 -1.14 7.97 -10.29
N HIS A 35 -1.57 8.73 -9.30
CA HIS A 35 -2.20 10.01 -9.53
C HIS A 35 -1.17 10.99 -10.13
N PRO A 36 -1.48 11.74 -11.20
CA PRO A 36 -0.51 12.61 -11.88
C PRO A 36 0.20 13.60 -10.96
N VAL A 37 -0.47 14.04 -9.88
CA VAL A 37 0.12 14.92 -8.87
C VAL A 37 1.42 14.36 -8.28
N VAL A 38 1.49 13.04 -8.06
CA VAL A 38 2.67 12.37 -7.49
C VAL A 38 3.87 12.53 -8.41
N VAL A 39 3.67 12.29 -9.71
CA VAL A 39 4.74 12.45 -10.71
C VAL A 39 5.22 13.90 -10.77
N LEU A 40 4.29 14.86 -10.74
CA LEU A 40 4.63 16.28 -10.73
C LEU A 40 5.38 16.69 -9.47
N THR A 41 4.99 16.18 -8.30
CA THR A 41 5.69 16.43 -7.04
C THR A 41 7.11 15.85 -7.05
N ILE A 42 7.30 14.63 -7.57
CA ILE A 42 8.64 14.02 -7.71
C ILE A 42 9.53 14.86 -8.63
N LEU A 43 8.99 15.33 -9.76
CA LEU A 43 9.74 16.16 -10.69
C LEU A 43 10.07 17.55 -10.11
N ASP A 44 9.12 18.21 -9.46
CA ASP A 44 9.36 19.50 -8.79
C ASP A 44 10.43 19.36 -7.69
N ALA A 45 10.36 18.29 -6.90
CA ALA A 45 11.36 17.98 -5.90
C ALA A 45 12.75 17.76 -6.50
N TYR A 46 12.84 17.00 -7.60
CA TYR A 46 14.12 16.76 -8.29
C TYR A 46 14.72 18.05 -8.83
N LEU A 47 13.91 18.98 -9.33
CA LEU A 47 14.37 20.26 -9.86
C LEU A 47 14.81 21.25 -8.77
N ARG A 48 14.26 21.14 -7.55
CA ARG A 48 14.54 22.04 -6.41
C ARG A 48 15.60 21.50 -5.45
N ARG A 49 16.18 20.34 -5.71
CA ARG A 49 17.21 19.73 -4.86
C ARG A 49 18.42 20.65 -4.71
N GLU A 50 19.13 20.49 -3.59
CA GLU A 50 20.34 21.27 -3.31
C GLU A 50 21.44 20.99 -4.34
N GLU A 51 22.25 22.02 -4.63
CA GLU A 51 23.41 21.88 -5.52
C GLU A 51 24.37 20.81 -4.98
N GLY A 52 24.72 19.84 -5.81
CA GLY A 52 25.57 18.71 -5.44
C GLY A 52 24.80 17.44 -5.03
N GLN A 53 23.49 17.53 -4.75
CA GLN A 53 22.69 16.31 -4.57
C GLN A 53 22.32 15.71 -5.93
N MET A 54 22.56 14.41 -6.11
CA MET A 54 22.26 13.70 -7.36
C MET A 54 20.85 13.10 -7.38
N ASN A 55 20.33 12.77 -6.19
CA ASN A 55 19.09 12.03 -6.00
C ASN A 55 18.18 12.76 -5.00
N VAL A 56 16.88 12.48 -5.09
CA VAL A 56 15.87 12.93 -4.11
C VAL A 56 15.16 11.71 -3.58
N ILE A 57 14.96 11.67 -2.27
CA ILE A 57 14.31 10.55 -1.57
C ILE A 57 12.95 11.01 -1.10
N GLY A 58 11.95 10.15 -1.23
CA GLY A 58 10.60 10.45 -0.79
C GLY A 58 9.80 9.20 -0.50
N THR A 59 8.68 9.40 0.18
CA THR A 59 7.73 8.35 0.52
C THR A 59 6.47 8.50 -0.33
N LEU A 60 6.04 7.40 -0.94
CA LEU A 60 4.78 7.31 -1.67
C LEU A 60 3.65 6.93 -0.71
N LEU A 61 2.51 7.60 -0.85
CA LEU A 61 1.32 7.39 -0.06
C LEU A 61 0.17 6.92 -0.96
N GLY A 62 -0.62 5.99 -0.45
CA GLY A 62 -1.68 5.41 -1.23
C GLY A 62 -2.43 4.32 -0.51
N THR A 63 -3.29 3.66 -1.26
CA THR A 63 -4.12 2.58 -0.78
C THR A 63 -3.94 1.34 -1.62
N VAL A 64 -4.39 0.28 -0.99
CA VAL A 64 -4.36 -1.06 -1.48
C VAL A 64 -5.77 -1.44 -1.86
N SER A 65 -5.95 -1.77 -3.12
CA SER A 65 -7.23 -2.23 -3.64
C SER A 65 -7.22 -3.74 -3.83
N GLU A 66 -8.40 -4.35 -3.81
CA GLU A 66 -8.56 -5.76 -4.13
C GLU A 66 -8.02 -6.08 -5.53
N GLY A 67 -7.48 -7.29 -5.73
CA GLY A 67 -6.98 -7.73 -7.04
C GLY A 67 -5.58 -7.22 -7.39
N ASN A 68 -4.69 -7.05 -6.41
CA ASN A 68 -3.29 -6.65 -6.61
C ASN A 68 -3.14 -5.30 -7.33
N VAL A 69 -4.00 -4.35 -6.97
CA VAL A 69 -3.92 -2.98 -7.46
C VAL A 69 -3.45 -2.05 -6.34
N VAL A 70 -2.40 -1.28 -6.61
CA VAL A 70 -1.87 -0.26 -5.71
C VAL A 70 -2.19 1.10 -6.29
N ASP A 71 -2.96 1.89 -5.55
CA ASP A 71 -3.36 3.24 -5.93
C ASP A 71 -2.52 4.26 -5.15
N ILE A 72 -1.60 4.92 -5.84
CA ILE A 72 -0.72 5.95 -5.27
C ILE A 72 -1.38 7.31 -5.46
N SER A 73 -1.79 7.93 -4.37
CA SER A 73 -2.53 9.19 -4.38
C SER A 73 -1.65 10.40 -4.10
N ASP A 74 -0.58 10.24 -3.32
CA ASP A 74 0.26 11.35 -2.87
C ASP A 74 1.71 10.91 -2.62
N CYS A 75 2.63 11.86 -2.45
CA CYS A 75 4.00 11.61 -2.03
C CYS A 75 4.62 12.84 -1.37
N PHE A 76 5.62 12.62 -0.53
CA PHE A 76 6.43 13.70 0.04
C PHE A 76 7.91 13.36 0.00
N VAL A 77 8.73 14.41 -0.05
CA VAL A 77 10.19 14.33 -0.03
C VAL A 77 10.67 14.23 1.41
N ASP A 78 11.59 13.32 1.67
CA ASP A 78 12.24 13.23 2.97
C ASP A 78 13.38 14.27 3.05
N ARG A 79 13.55 14.88 4.23
CA ARG A 79 14.59 15.89 4.46
C ARG A 79 15.97 15.28 4.68
N HIS A 80 16.04 13.97 4.92
CA HIS A 80 17.29 13.28 5.11
C HIS A 80 17.83 12.79 3.78
N SER A 81 18.94 13.37 3.33
CA SER A 81 19.79 12.71 2.35
C SER A 81 20.25 11.37 2.95
N LEU A 82 20.28 10.30 2.16
CA LEU A 82 21.12 9.15 2.49
C LEU A 82 22.55 9.65 2.50
N THR A 83 23.02 10.10 3.65
CA THR A 83 24.42 10.42 3.87
C THR A 83 25.12 9.07 3.90
N ASP A 84 25.91 8.79 2.86
CA ASP A 84 26.91 7.74 2.91
C ASP A 84 27.95 8.18 3.95
N GLU A 85 27.80 7.79 5.22
CA GLU A 85 28.96 7.69 6.11
C GLU A 85 29.85 6.51 5.68
#